data_AF-A0A420EF62-F1
#
_entry.id   AF-A0A420EF62-F1
#
_cell.length_a   1.000
_cell.length_b   1.000
_cell.length_c   1.000
_cell.angle_alpha   90.00
_cell.angle_beta   90.00
_cell.angle_gamma   90.00
#
_symmetry.space_group_name_H-M   'P 1'
#
loop_
_entity.id
_entity.type
_entity.pdbx_description
1 polymer ?
#
loop_
_entity_poly.entity_id
_entity_poly.type
_entity_poly.pdbx_seq_one_letter_code
_entity_poly.pdbx_strand_id
1 'polypeptide(L)'
;MMAQLLDFLFDTLLYSGALIALVLVLRRPVARYFGASYAYALWLIPLLRFLMPPILLPASFAPATEPADIALTPVKTGQIDPIPVVEPVVSAHGLLADWSASEILIPLWLLGAVGFLVWRWISYRRMREMLLAEARPVGDAGRVRLVETPAIQSPVAFGVRDQVVALPELFMVHPDRKARDLAIAHELAHHRGRDLLANIVAQPLLALHWFNPLAWLGWRAMRRDQEAACDARVIQGRGREERAAYAAVIAGFPQGQHFALTAPMACPVLGEKSIIHRLRNLTRDDVSDHRRWLARGLIGAGVLALPLTASISYADASSVPPVPAAPLAPDLQSASVPAAPPAPAAPPASMPGEPDTPPPPPAIPASYGFDGAFEGLDQQTQQDIRRLLENSRKSAEAMRATYARNGWSEDEAEKFERDMEVMQRRLDAKVEFIERRSERAAERAEAQAERAMERAEQAQERAEARQATAFASASAASAHSVSVSRNCSGQGDSVVQTSIVDGGTAISICQSGAMATAVEGLKTARQSIASNRNIPASERRKALSEIDRQIIELSKEV
;
A
#
# COMPACT_ATOMS: atom_id res chain seq x y z
N MET A 1 23.79 17.43 -5.86
CA MET A 1 22.97 16.40 -6.54
C MET A 1 22.26 15.46 -5.56
N MET A 2 22.96 14.72 -4.68
CA MET A 2 22.30 13.77 -3.75
C MET A 2 21.33 14.44 -2.76
N ALA A 3 21.71 15.56 -2.14
CA ALA A 3 20.85 16.31 -1.23
C ALA A 3 19.56 16.82 -1.92
N GLN A 4 19.69 17.43 -3.11
CA GLN A 4 18.54 17.88 -3.91
C GLN A 4 17.58 16.74 -4.28
N LEU A 5 18.11 15.55 -4.57
CA LEU A 5 17.28 14.37 -4.85
C LEU A 5 16.52 13.92 -3.59
N LEU A 6 17.17 13.96 -2.43
CA LEU A 6 16.56 13.62 -1.15
C LEU A 6 15.43 14.59 -0.77
N ASP A 7 15.67 15.89 -0.93
CA ASP A 7 14.66 16.93 -0.67
C ASP A 7 13.45 16.74 -1.58
N PHE A 8 13.69 16.49 -2.88
CA PHE A 8 12.62 16.21 -3.83
C PHE A 8 11.79 14.96 -3.46
N LEU A 9 12.45 13.87 -3.06
CA LEU A 9 11.77 12.64 -2.66
C LEU A 9 10.94 12.87 -1.39
N PHE A 10 11.52 13.55 -0.40
CA PHE A 10 10.84 13.86 0.85
C PHE A 10 9.60 14.73 0.61
N ASP A 11 9.75 15.84 -0.12
CA ASP A 11 8.64 16.72 -0.48
C ASP A 11 7.56 15.98 -1.25
N THR A 12 7.96 15.14 -2.21
CA THR A 12 7.01 14.36 -3.01
C THR A 12 6.21 13.40 -2.15
N LEU A 13 6.83 12.70 -1.20
CA LEU A 13 6.11 11.84 -0.26
C LEU A 13 5.23 12.66 0.69
N LEU A 14 5.74 13.76 1.24
CA LEU A 14 5.01 14.61 2.18
C LEU A 14 3.75 15.20 1.53
N TYR A 15 3.90 15.85 0.37
CA TYR A 15 2.79 16.50 -0.32
C TYR A 15 1.81 15.51 -0.94
N SER A 16 2.26 14.38 -1.48
CA SER A 16 1.34 13.34 -1.95
C SER A 16 0.55 12.72 -0.78
N GLY A 17 1.17 12.52 0.38
CA GLY A 17 0.49 12.12 1.62
C GLY A 17 -0.53 13.15 2.10
N ALA A 18 -0.18 14.43 2.10
CA ALA A 18 -1.08 15.53 2.46
C ALA A 18 -2.27 15.64 1.50
N LEU A 19 -2.04 15.47 0.19
CA LEU A 19 -3.11 15.45 -0.82
C LEU A 19 -4.03 14.22 -0.65
N ILE A 20 -3.50 13.05 -0.31
CA ILE A 20 -4.31 11.88 0.05
C ILE A 20 -5.22 12.21 1.24
N ALA A 21 -4.68 12.82 2.29
CA ALA A 21 -5.46 13.25 3.46
C ALA A 21 -6.54 14.28 3.07
N LEU A 22 -6.20 15.26 2.24
CA LEU A 22 -7.15 16.25 1.73
C LEU A 22 -8.29 15.59 0.95
N VAL A 23 -7.98 14.66 0.05
CA VAL A 23 -8.99 13.92 -0.72
C VAL A 23 -9.88 13.07 0.21
N LEU A 24 -9.31 12.44 1.26
CA LEU A 24 -10.09 11.69 2.25
C LEU A 24 -11.17 12.56 2.92
N VAL A 25 -10.88 13.85 3.17
CA VAL A 25 -11.82 14.82 3.73
C VAL A 25 -12.83 15.30 2.67
N LEU A 26 -12.36 15.67 1.48
CA LEU A 26 -13.17 16.30 0.43
C LEU A 26 -14.06 15.32 -0.35
N ARG A 27 -13.73 14.03 -0.41
CA ARG A 27 -14.49 13.07 -1.24
C ARG A 27 -15.97 12.97 -0.88
N ARG A 28 -16.32 13.07 0.41
CA ARG A 28 -17.71 12.97 0.89
C ARG A 28 -18.56 14.19 0.50
N PRO A 29 -18.13 15.44 0.78
CA PRO A 29 -18.88 16.61 0.31
C PRO A 29 -18.94 16.65 -1.22
N VAL A 30 -17.84 16.35 -1.92
CA VAL A 30 -17.85 16.33 -3.39
C VAL A 30 -18.81 15.28 -3.94
N ALA A 31 -18.84 14.06 -3.38
CA ALA A 31 -19.79 13.03 -3.77
C ALA A 31 -21.26 13.47 -3.58
N ARG A 32 -21.53 14.25 -2.52
CA ARG A 32 -22.88 14.75 -2.21
C ARG A 32 -23.32 15.87 -3.15
N TYR A 33 -22.46 16.82 -3.46
CA TYR A 33 -22.80 18.02 -4.23
C TYR A 33 -22.64 17.85 -5.74
N PHE A 34 -21.57 17.18 -6.15
CA PHE A 34 -21.16 17.05 -7.55
C PHE A 34 -21.34 15.63 -8.09
N GLY A 35 -21.49 14.63 -7.23
CA GLY A 35 -21.70 13.23 -7.60
C GLY A 35 -20.46 12.35 -7.46
N ALA A 36 -20.67 11.03 -7.49
CA ALA A 36 -19.62 10.05 -7.20
C ALA A 36 -18.48 10.05 -8.21
N SER A 37 -18.75 10.31 -9.49
CA SER A 37 -17.70 10.38 -10.53
C SER A 37 -16.65 11.45 -10.24
N TYR A 38 -17.05 12.60 -9.70
CA TYR A 38 -16.12 13.68 -9.36
C TYR A 38 -15.37 13.41 -8.05
N ALA A 39 -16.03 12.78 -7.07
CA ALA A 39 -15.34 12.32 -5.87
C ALA A 39 -14.26 11.29 -6.20
N TYR A 40 -14.52 10.41 -7.16
CA TYR A 40 -13.53 9.48 -7.69
C TYR A 40 -12.41 10.21 -8.45
N ALA A 41 -12.73 11.22 -9.26
CA ALA A 41 -11.75 12.01 -10.01
C ALA A 41 -10.75 12.80 -9.12
N LEU A 42 -11.11 13.13 -7.87
CA LEU A 42 -10.18 13.78 -6.93
C LEU A 42 -8.89 12.96 -6.69
N TRP A 43 -8.97 11.64 -6.79
CA TRP A 43 -7.82 10.76 -6.61
C TRP A 43 -6.75 10.92 -7.70
N LEU A 44 -7.06 11.61 -8.80
CA LEU A 44 -6.09 12.00 -9.81
C LEU A 44 -5.07 13.02 -9.26
N ILE A 45 -5.45 13.86 -8.30
CA ILE A 45 -4.61 14.94 -7.77
C ILE A 45 -3.32 14.40 -7.10
N PRO A 46 -3.38 13.51 -6.08
CA PRO A 46 -2.16 12.95 -5.49
C PRO A 46 -1.33 12.13 -6.49
N LEU A 47 -1.98 11.49 -7.48
CA LEU A 47 -1.29 10.76 -8.54
C LEU A 47 -0.52 11.70 -9.47
N LEU A 48 -1.12 12.82 -9.89
CA LEU A 48 -0.45 13.82 -10.72
C LEU A 48 0.70 14.48 -9.97
N ARG A 49 0.54 14.78 -8.67
CA ARG A 49 1.65 15.27 -7.84
C ARG A 49 2.82 14.29 -7.81
N PHE A 50 2.53 13.00 -7.77
CA PHE A 50 3.55 11.96 -7.78
C PHE A 50 4.32 11.88 -9.11
N LEU A 51 3.64 12.11 -10.23
CA LEU A 51 4.26 12.11 -11.57
C LEU A 51 4.97 13.43 -11.90
N MET A 52 4.84 14.45 -11.06
CA MET A 52 5.37 15.79 -11.32
C MET A 52 6.89 15.84 -11.04
N PRO A 53 7.72 16.24 -12.01
CA PRO A 53 9.15 16.42 -11.79
C PRO A 53 9.46 17.67 -10.93
N PRO A 54 10.68 17.79 -10.37
CA PRO A 54 11.10 19.02 -9.72
C PRO A 54 11.12 20.19 -10.72
N ILE A 55 10.78 21.40 -10.26
CA ILE A 55 10.76 22.60 -11.10
C ILE A 55 12.15 23.24 -11.05
N LEU A 56 12.82 23.30 -12.20
CA LEU A 56 14.09 23.98 -12.36
C LEU A 56 13.85 25.45 -12.74
N LEU A 57 14.21 26.38 -11.85
CA LEU A 57 14.18 27.80 -12.11
C LEU A 57 15.57 28.33 -12.51
N PRO A 58 15.64 29.38 -13.35
CA PRO A 58 16.90 30.04 -13.64
C PRO A 58 17.59 30.57 -12.37
N ALA A 59 18.92 30.62 -12.37
CA ALA A 59 19.71 31.12 -11.26
C ALA A 59 19.34 32.55 -10.83
N SER A 60 18.80 33.36 -11.75
CA SER A 60 18.34 34.73 -11.50
C SER A 60 17.16 34.83 -10.52
N PHE A 61 16.45 33.72 -10.27
CA PHE A 61 15.37 33.66 -9.29
C PHE A 61 15.82 33.08 -7.95
N ALA A 62 17.09 32.66 -7.82
CA ALA A 62 17.60 32.18 -6.55
C ALA A 62 17.56 33.32 -5.51
N PRO A 63 17.09 33.08 -4.28
CA PRO A 63 17.14 34.08 -3.23
C PRO A 63 18.60 34.52 -3.07
N ALA A 64 18.82 35.83 -2.96
CA ALA A 64 20.13 36.37 -2.68
C ALA A 64 20.63 35.70 -1.38
N THR A 65 21.69 34.91 -1.48
CA THR A 65 22.40 34.44 -0.30
C THR A 65 22.94 35.69 0.37
N GLU A 66 22.37 36.08 1.50
CA GLU A 66 23.02 37.03 2.38
C GLU A 66 24.42 36.46 2.67
N PRO A 67 25.49 37.24 2.48
CA PRO A 67 26.82 36.78 2.86
C PRO A 67 26.71 36.41 4.33
N ALA A 68 26.96 35.13 4.64
CA ALA A 68 27.09 34.71 6.03
C ALA A 68 28.14 35.64 6.62
N ASP A 69 27.73 36.50 7.57
CA ASP A 69 28.68 37.29 8.34
C ASP A 69 29.69 36.31 8.88
N ILE A 70 30.90 36.35 8.32
CA ILE A 70 32.04 35.68 8.90
C ILE A 70 32.24 36.42 10.21
N ALA A 71 31.60 35.92 11.27
CA ALA A 71 31.88 36.31 12.63
C ALA A 71 33.34 35.91 12.85
N LEU A 72 34.25 36.82 12.54
CA LEU A 72 35.63 36.80 12.99
C LEU A 72 35.55 36.83 14.51
N THR A 73 35.50 35.64 15.12
CA THR A 73 35.67 35.51 16.55
C THR A 73 37.07 36.06 16.85
N PRO A 74 37.20 37.13 17.65
CA PRO A 74 38.51 37.61 18.00
C PRO A 74 39.18 36.48 18.80
N VAL A 75 40.27 35.95 18.25
CA VAL A 75 41.18 35.08 18.99
C VAL A 75 41.60 35.86 20.23
N LYS A 76 41.12 35.44 21.41
CA LYS A 76 41.67 35.89 22.68
C LYS A 76 43.08 35.31 22.80
N THR A 77 44.07 36.07 22.32
CA THR A 77 45.46 35.91 22.74
C THR A 77 45.54 36.24 24.22
N GLY A 78 45.70 35.22 25.07
CA GLY A 78 46.05 35.42 26.47
C GLY A 78 45.49 34.38 27.44
N GLN A 79 45.88 33.11 27.31
CA GLN A 79 46.11 32.23 28.46
C GLN A 79 46.91 31.01 28.01
N ILE A 80 48.13 30.85 28.55
CA ILE A 80 48.87 29.59 28.46
C ILE A 80 48.26 28.69 29.53
N ASP A 81 47.21 27.96 29.14
CA ASP A 81 46.71 26.84 29.94
C ASP A 81 47.63 25.62 29.73
N PRO A 82 47.85 24.77 30.76
CA PRO A 82 48.70 23.60 30.64
C PRO A 82 48.17 22.67 29.55
N ILE A 83 49.12 22.10 28.78
CA ILE A 83 48.91 21.17 27.68
C ILE A 83 47.87 20.12 28.12
N PRO A 84 46.69 20.04 27.48
CA PRO A 84 45.77 18.94 27.74
C PRO A 84 46.45 17.68 27.22
N VAL A 85 46.70 16.72 28.12
CA VAL A 85 47.01 15.35 27.74
C VAL A 85 45.79 14.85 26.98
N VAL A 86 45.89 14.84 25.66
CA VAL A 86 44.90 14.23 24.78
C VAL A 86 45.05 12.72 24.98
N GLU A 87 44.28 12.16 25.90
CA GLU A 87 44.04 10.72 25.85
C GLU A 87 43.33 10.43 24.52
N PRO A 88 43.86 9.55 23.67
CA PRO A 88 43.13 9.10 22.51
C PRO A 88 41.96 8.26 23.03
N VAL A 89 40.79 8.89 23.22
CA VAL A 89 39.53 8.17 23.26
C VAL A 89 39.37 7.57 21.88
N VAL A 90 39.88 6.34 21.71
CA VAL A 90 39.58 5.51 20.55
C VAL A 90 38.10 5.20 20.67
N SER A 91 37.30 6.09 20.10
CA SER A 91 35.89 5.89 19.84
C SER A 91 35.76 4.61 19.03
N ALA A 92 35.27 3.55 19.68
CA ALA A 92 34.95 2.27 19.05
C ALA A 92 33.69 2.38 18.15
N HIS A 93 33.61 3.42 17.32
CA HIS A 93 32.66 3.53 16.22
C HIS A 93 33.21 2.74 15.03
N GLY A 94 33.45 1.44 15.23
CA GLY A 94 34.02 0.55 14.24
C GLY A 94 32.96 0.02 13.26
N LEU A 95 33.18 0.32 11.98
CA LEU A 95 32.71 -0.39 10.78
C LEU A 95 31.22 -0.39 10.41
N LEU A 96 30.32 0.11 11.25
CA LEU A 96 28.95 0.50 10.85
C LEU A 96 28.70 2.02 10.92
N ALA A 97 29.72 2.79 11.31
CA ALA A 97 29.59 4.22 11.63
C ALA A 97 29.87 5.17 10.46
N ASP A 98 30.29 4.66 9.30
CA ASP A 98 30.62 5.49 8.14
C ASP A 98 29.44 5.68 7.17
N TRP A 99 28.34 4.92 7.34
CA TRP A 99 27.19 5.03 6.45
C TRP A 99 26.22 6.07 7.00
N SER A 100 25.88 7.07 6.19
CA SER A 100 24.84 8.01 6.58
C SER A 100 23.51 7.27 6.69
N ALA A 101 22.63 7.69 7.61
CA ALA A 101 21.32 7.05 7.77
C ALA A 101 20.53 6.97 6.44
N SER A 102 20.71 7.94 5.55
CA SER A 102 20.14 7.95 4.19
C SER A 102 20.66 6.82 3.30
N GLU A 103 21.92 6.43 3.40
CA GLU A 103 22.52 5.35 2.60
C GLU A 103 21.95 3.97 2.94
N ILE A 104 21.38 3.81 4.14
CA ILE A 104 20.68 2.58 4.56
C ILE A 104 19.17 2.70 4.32
N LEU A 105 18.57 3.83 4.69
CA LEU A 105 17.12 4.01 4.67
C LEU A 105 16.55 4.07 3.25
N ILE A 106 17.23 4.71 2.29
CA ILE A 106 16.74 4.80 0.91
C ILE A 106 16.71 3.42 0.24
N PRO A 107 17.79 2.61 0.24
CA PRO A 107 17.74 1.28 -0.35
C PRO A 107 16.72 0.37 0.33
N LEU A 108 16.61 0.43 1.67
CA LEU A 108 15.63 -0.36 2.41
C LEU A 108 14.19 0.04 2.02
N TRP A 109 13.91 1.34 1.93
CA TRP A 109 12.61 1.85 1.51
C TRP A 109 12.28 1.45 0.07
N LEU A 110 13.23 1.59 -0.86
CA LEU A 110 13.08 1.16 -2.25
C LEU A 110 12.89 -0.35 -2.37
N LEU A 111 13.64 -1.14 -1.60
CA LEU A 111 13.49 -2.60 -1.57
C LEU A 111 12.08 -2.99 -1.11
N GLY A 112 11.54 -2.30 -0.10
CA GLY A 112 10.14 -2.46 0.32
C GLY A 112 9.15 -2.13 -0.80
N ALA A 113 9.35 -1.00 -1.50
CA ALA A 113 8.50 -0.60 -2.61
C ALA A 113 8.56 -1.58 -3.81
N VAL A 114 9.74 -2.05 -4.18
CA VAL A 114 9.94 -3.05 -5.25
C VAL A 114 9.34 -4.38 -4.83
N GLY A 115 9.62 -4.85 -3.61
CA GLY A 115 9.04 -6.09 -3.08
C GLY A 115 7.52 -6.05 -3.08
N PHE A 116 6.93 -4.91 -2.71
CA PHE A 116 5.48 -4.69 -2.80
C PHE A 116 4.96 -4.82 -4.24
N LEU A 117 5.60 -4.16 -5.22
CA LEU A 117 5.18 -4.23 -6.62
C LEU A 117 5.32 -5.64 -7.21
N VAL A 118 6.41 -6.34 -6.88
CA VAL A 118 6.62 -7.74 -7.28
C VAL A 118 5.54 -8.63 -6.69
N TRP A 119 5.25 -8.48 -5.40
CA TRP A 119 4.17 -9.21 -4.73
C TRP A 119 2.82 -8.95 -5.40
N ARG A 120 2.50 -7.69 -5.72
CA ARG A 120 1.27 -7.31 -6.45
C ARG A 120 1.21 -7.95 -7.84
N TRP A 121 2.32 -7.95 -8.57
CA TRP A 121 2.40 -8.54 -9.91
C TRP A 121 2.19 -10.05 -9.88
N ILE A 122 2.93 -10.77 -9.02
CA ILE A 122 2.83 -12.23 -8.86
C ILE A 122 1.42 -12.62 -8.46
N SER A 123 0.84 -11.91 -7.49
CA SER A 123 -0.51 -12.17 -7.03
C SER A 123 -1.55 -11.98 -8.15
N TYR A 124 -1.34 -11.02 -9.06
CA TYR A 124 -2.28 -10.73 -10.14
C TYR A 124 -2.18 -11.80 -11.23
N ARG A 125 -0.95 -12.24 -11.52
CA ARG A 125 -0.67 -13.36 -12.41
C ARG A 125 -1.34 -14.64 -11.91
N ARG A 126 -1.15 -15.00 -10.64
CA ARG A 126 -1.79 -16.17 -10.01
C ARG A 126 -3.31 -16.09 -10.05
N MET A 127 -3.89 -14.93 -9.74
CA MET A 127 -5.33 -14.69 -9.87
C MET A 127 -5.82 -14.94 -11.30
N ARG A 128 -5.14 -14.35 -12.28
CA ARG A 128 -5.53 -14.44 -13.68
C ARG A 128 -5.40 -15.88 -14.20
N GLU A 129 -4.36 -16.59 -13.80
CA GLU A 129 -4.16 -18.00 -14.14
C GLU A 129 -5.26 -18.87 -13.52
N MET A 130 -5.60 -18.67 -12.24
CA MET A 130 -6.70 -19.36 -11.56
C MET A 130 -8.05 -19.11 -12.23
N LEU A 131 -8.38 -17.85 -12.54
CA LEU A 131 -9.66 -17.49 -13.17
C LEU A 131 -9.81 -18.04 -14.59
N LEU A 132 -8.69 -18.23 -15.31
CA LEU A 132 -8.70 -18.68 -16.70
C LEU A 132 -8.46 -20.18 -16.88
N ALA A 133 -8.00 -20.90 -15.85
CA ALA A 133 -7.65 -22.32 -15.94
C ALA A 133 -8.82 -23.19 -16.44
N GLU A 134 -10.01 -22.96 -15.90
CA GLU A 134 -11.24 -23.69 -16.25
C GLU A 134 -12.30 -22.77 -16.88
N ALA A 135 -11.87 -21.63 -17.41
CA ALA A 135 -12.77 -20.66 -18.00
C ALA A 135 -13.34 -21.15 -19.35
N ARG A 136 -14.66 -21.05 -19.51
CA ARG A 136 -15.37 -21.33 -20.75
C ARG A 136 -15.87 -20.03 -21.38
N PRO A 137 -15.60 -19.75 -22.66
CA PRO A 137 -16.12 -18.55 -23.30
C PRO A 137 -17.64 -18.64 -23.44
N VAL A 138 -18.35 -17.57 -23.08
CA VAL A 138 -19.82 -17.49 -23.18
C VAL A 138 -20.31 -16.32 -24.04
N GLY A 139 -19.40 -15.48 -24.52
CA GLY A 139 -19.70 -14.43 -25.49
C GLY A 139 -18.70 -13.28 -25.43
N ASP A 140 -18.98 -12.23 -26.19
CA ASP A 140 -18.16 -11.02 -26.24
C ASP A 140 -19.05 -9.77 -26.19
N ALA A 141 -18.57 -8.74 -25.49
CA ALA A 141 -19.16 -7.41 -25.43
C ALA A 141 -18.16 -6.39 -26.02
N GLY A 142 -18.17 -6.29 -27.36
CA GLY A 142 -17.19 -5.47 -28.09
C GLY A 142 -15.79 -6.07 -28.01
N ARG A 143 -14.89 -5.43 -27.27
CA ARG A 143 -13.51 -5.94 -27.03
C ARG A 143 -13.36 -6.74 -25.73
N VAL A 144 -14.43 -6.83 -24.95
CA VAL A 144 -14.43 -7.49 -23.64
C VAL A 144 -14.94 -8.91 -23.79
N ARG A 145 -14.13 -9.89 -23.42
CA ARG A 145 -14.51 -11.31 -23.44
C ARG A 145 -15.33 -11.66 -22.21
N LEU A 146 -16.41 -12.41 -22.39
CA LEU A 146 -17.22 -12.96 -21.31
C LEU A 146 -16.86 -14.44 -21.16
N VAL A 147 -16.46 -14.84 -19.96
CA VAL A 147 -16.14 -16.24 -19.64
C VAL A 147 -16.88 -16.69 -18.39
N GLU A 148 -17.32 -17.94 -18.34
CA GLU A 148 -17.80 -18.59 -17.11
C GLU A 148 -16.66 -19.38 -16.47
N THR A 149 -16.56 -19.35 -15.15
CA THR A 149 -15.54 -20.10 -14.40
C THR A 149 -16.06 -20.55 -13.03
N PRO A 150 -15.73 -21.77 -12.58
CA PRO A 150 -16.05 -22.23 -11.22
C PRO A 150 -15.26 -21.48 -10.14
N ALA A 151 -14.21 -20.74 -10.53
CA ALA A 151 -13.33 -20.05 -9.60
C ALA A 151 -13.95 -18.81 -8.93
N ILE A 152 -15.21 -18.44 -9.18
CA ILE A 152 -15.86 -17.27 -8.56
C ILE A 152 -17.36 -17.50 -8.30
N GLN A 153 -17.90 -16.79 -7.32
CA GLN A 153 -19.32 -16.82 -6.96
C GLN A 153 -20.07 -15.52 -7.34
N SER A 154 -19.35 -14.52 -7.84
CA SER A 154 -19.91 -13.25 -8.33
C SER A 154 -19.14 -12.81 -9.58
N PRO A 155 -19.79 -12.12 -10.54
CA PRO A 155 -19.11 -11.53 -11.69
C PRO A 155 -17.91 -10.66 -11.29
N VAL A 156 -16.85 -10.68 -12.12
CA VAL A 156 -15.65 -9.86 -11.90
C VAL A 156 -14.99 -9.45 -13.21
N ALA A 157 -14.75 -8.15 -13.37
CA ALA A 157 -13.93 -7.59 -14.43
C ALA A 157 -12.43 -7.64 -14.11
N PHE A 158 -11.60 -8.15 -15.02
CA PHE A 158 -10.14 -8.11 -14.91
C PHE A 158 -9.44 -7.92 -16.26
N GLY A 159 -8.17 -7.49 -16.20
CA GLY A 159 -7.34 -7.25 -17.38
C GLY A 159 -7.52 -5.87 -18.03
N VAL A 160 -6.40 -5.27 -18.44
CA VAL A 160 -6.40 -3.92 -19.07
C VAL A 160 -6.23 -3.99 -20.58
N ARG A 161 -5.32 -4.84 -21.07
CA ARG A 161 -5.12 -5.08 -22.51
C ARG A 161 -6.01 -6.19 -23.02
N ASP A 162 -5.93 -7.36 -22.40
CA ASP A 162 -6.89 -8.45 -22.56
C ASP A 162 -8.04 -8.22 -21.57
N GLN A 163 -9.13 -7.62 -22.05
CA GLN A 163 -10.28 -7.26 -21.22
C GLN A 163 -11.21 -8.46 -21.07
N VAL A 164 -11.42 -8.90 -19.83
CA VAL A 164 -12.24 -10.07 -19.52
C VAL A 164 -13.23 -9.73 -18.42
N VAL A 165 -14.44 -10.28 -18.52
CA VAL A 165 -15.40 -10.39 -17.43
C VAL A 165 -15.60 -11.88 -17.18
N ALA A 166 -15.20 -12.34 -16.00
CA ALA A 166 -15.52 -13.68 -15.55
C ALA A 166 -16.87 -13.67 -14.83
N LEU A 167 -17.68 -14.69 -15.11
CA LEU A 167 -19.00 -14.93 -14.56
C LEU A 167 -18.95 -16.27 -13.79
N PRO A 168 -19.72 -16.43 -12.72
CA PRO A 168 -19.89 -17.73 -12.07
C PRO A 168 -20.44 -18.76 -13.06
N GLU A 169 -20.23 -20.05 -12.78
CA GLU A 169 -20.90 -21.10 -13.55
C GLU A 169 -22.42 -20.94 -13.50
N LEU A 170 -23.08 -21.28 -14.61
CA LEU A 170 -24.53 -21.22 -14.76
C LEU A 170 -25.11 -19.80 -14.64
N PHE A 171 -24.28 -18.76 -14.62
CA PHE A 171 -24.73 -17.38 -14.55
C PHE A 171 -25.57 -17.00 -15.77
N MET A 172 -25.19 -17.49 -16.96
CA MET A 172 -25.92 -17.21 -18.19
C MET A 172 -27.30 -17.88 -18.26
N VAL A 173 -27.54 -18.94 -17.49
CA VAL A 173 -28.83 -19.64 -17.45
C VAL A 173 -29.76 -19.14 -16.34
N HIS A 174 -29.33 -18.15 -15.54
CA HIS A 174 -30.16 -17.55 -14.49
C HIS A 174 -31.48 -16.99 -15.07
N PRO A 175 -32.65 -17.30 -14.47
CA PRO A 175 -33.96 -16.99 -15.07
C PRO A 175 -34.24 -15.49 -15.12
N ASP A 176 -33.74 -14.72 -14.15
CA ASP A 176 -33.85 -13.25 -14.18
C ASP A 176 -32.81 -12.65 -15.13
N ARG A 177 -33.20 -12.54 -16.41
CA ARG A 177 -32.36 -11.92 -17.45
C ARG A 177 -32.07 -10.45 -17.17
N LYS A 178 -33.03 -9.70 -16.59
CA LYS A 178 -32.85 -8.26 -16.31
C LYS A 178 -31.79 -8.05 -15.24
N ALA A 179 -31.83 -8.85 -14.16
CA ALA A 179 -30.80 -8.83 -13.13
C ALA A 179 -29.42 -9.22 -13.67
N ARG A 180 -29.37 -10.29 -14.47
CA ARG A 180 -28.14 -10.76 -15.12
C ARG A 180 -27.50 -9.69 -16.01
N ASP A 181 -28.29 -9.09 -16.90
CA ASP A 181 -27.80 -8.09 -17.85
C ASP A 181 -27.35 -6.81 -17.13
N LEU A 182 -28.00 -6.44 -16.02
CA LEU A 182 -27.58 -5.33 -15.15
C LEU A 182 -26.27 -5.60 -14.41
N ALA A 183 -26.05 -6.84 -13.94
CA ALA A 183 -24.79 -7.24 -13.33
C ALA A 183 -23.64 -7.24 -14.34
N ILE A 184 -23.85 -7.77 -15.55
CA ILE A 184 -22.86 -7.70 -16.64
C ILE A 184 -22.60 -6.23 -17.01
N ALA A 185 -23.63 -5.38 -17.08
CA ALA A 185 -23.47 -3.97 -17.38
C ALA A 185 -22.61 -3.22 -16.35
N HIS A 186 -22.61 -3.64 -15.09
CA HIS A 186 -21.72 -3.14 -14.04
C HIS A 186 -20.26 -3.52 -14.29
N GLU A 187 -19.97 -4.79 -14.56
CA GLU A 187 -18.61 -5.23 -14.87
C GLU A 187 -18.07 -4.59 -16.15
N LEU A 188 -18.92 -4.45 -17.19
CA LEU A 188 -18.56 -3.73 -18.40
C LEU A 188 -18.36 -2.23 -18.15
N ALA A 189 -19.07 -1.64 -17.19
CA ALA A 189 -18.84 -0.26 -16.81
C ALA A 189 -17.42 -0.07 -16.26
N HIS A 190 -16.87 -0.99 -15.45
CA HIS A 190 -15.48 -0.89 -15.00
C HIS A 190 -14.47 -0.78 -16.16
N HIS A 191 -14.64 -1.60 -17.20
CA HIS A 191 -13.82 -1.52 -18.41
C HIS A 191 -14.00 -0.19 -19.16
N ARG A 192 -15.25 0.27 -19.35
CA ARG A 192 -15.55 1.58 -19.97
C ARG A 192 -14.93 2.75 -19.21
N GLY A 193 -14.81 2.64 -17.88
CA GLY A 193 -14.21 3.67 -17.02
C GLY A 193 -12.70 3.62 -16.91
N ARG A 194 -12.07 2.57 -17.45
CA ARG A 194 -10.63 2.29 -17.24
C ARG A 194 -10.29 2.14 -15.75
N ASP A 195 -11.23 1.64 -14.96
CA ASP A 195 -11.10 1.49 -13.50
C ASP A 195 -9.92 0.57 -13.13
N LEU A 196 -9.72 -0.46 -13.93
CA LEU A 196 -8.63 -1.42 -13.78
C LEU A 196 -7.27 -0.76 -14.08
N LEU A 197 -7.21 0.14 -15.07
CA LEU A 197 -6.00 0.90 -15.35
C LEU A 197 -5.69 1.86 -14.19
N ALA A 198 -6.70 2.54 -13.64
CA ALA A 198 -6.53 3.39 -12.47
C ALA A 198 -5.99 2.62 -11.26
N ASN A 199 -6.45 1.38 -11.04
CA ASN A 199 -5.89 0.51 -9.99
C ASN A 199 -4.41 0.20 -10.19
N ILE A 200 -3.99 -0.08 -11.44
CA ILE A 200 -2.58 -0.36 -11.78
C ILE A 200 -1.73 0.89 -11.54
N VAL A 201 -2.17 2.03 -12.08
CA VAL A 201 -1.43 3.30 -12.00
C VAL A 201 -1.33 3.83 -10.56
N ALA A 202 -2.26 3.45 -9.67
CA ALA A 202 -2.17 3.76 -8.25
C ALA A 202 -1.17 2.89 -7.47
N GLN A 203 -0.75 1.72 -8.00
CA GLN A 203 0.16 0.83 -7.27
C GLN A 203 1.55 1.44 -7.01
N PRO A 204 2.22 2.13 -7.96
CA PRO A 204 3.49 2.80 -7.67
C PRO A 204 3.39 3.82 -6.54
N LEU A 205 2.32 4.62 -6.51
CA LEU A 205 2.07 5.57 -5.42
C LEU A 205 1.92 4.84 -4.08
N LEU A 206 1.13 3.77 -4.03
CA LEU A 206 0.94 2.97 -2.82
C LEU A 206 2.23 2.23 -2.42
N ALA A 207 3.04 1.80 -3.39
CA ALA A 207 4.31 1.12 -3.16
C ALA A 207 5.31 2.04 -2.47
N LEU A 208 5.43 3.28 -2.89
CA LEU A 208 6.32 4.25 -2.23
C LEU A 208 5.80 4.70 -0.87
N HIS A 209 4.48 4.61 -0.68
CA HIS A 209 3.78 4.83 0.58
C HIS A 209 3.44 3.54 1.33
N TRP A 210 4.19 2.45 1.13
CA TRP A 210 3.83 1.13 1.68
C TRP A 210 3.72 1.14 3.21
N PHE A 211 4.50 1.99 3.89
CA PHE A 211 4.47 2.19 5.33
C PHE A 211 3.39 3.19 5.81
N ASN A 212 2.83 3.99 4.90
CA ASN A 212 1.96 5.12 5.24
C ASN A 212 0.50 4.68 5.42
N PRO A 213 -0.07 4.73 6.64
CA PRO A 213 -1.45 4.32 6.89
C PRO A 213 -2.49 5.17 6.13
N LEU A 214 -2.18 6.44 5.85
CA LEU A 214 -3.07 7.31 5.07
C LEU A 214 -3.20 6.83 3.62
N ALA A 215 -2.12 6.31 3.03
CA ALA A 215 -2.18 5.76 1.68
C ALA A 215 -3.04 4.50 1.61
N TRP A 216 -3.00 3.64 2.64
CA TRP A 216 -3.88 2.47 2.74
C TRP A 216 -5.35 2.85 2.94
N LEU A 217 -5.62 3.85 3.79
CA LEU A 217 -6.97 4.42 3.92
C LEU A 217 -7.43 5.05 2.60
N GLY A 218 -6.53 5.76 1.92
CA GLY A 218 -6.74 6.35 0.60
C GLY A 218 -7.09 5.32 -0.46
N TRP A 219 -6.33 4.24 -0.56
CA TRP A 219 -6.61 3.12 -1.45
C TRP A 219 -8.01 2.53 -1.22
N ARG A 220 -8.36 2.23 0.05
CA ARG A 220 -9.70 1.73 0.40
C ARG A 220 -10.81 2.75 0.07
N ALA A 221 -10.53 4.04 0.24
CA ALA A 221 -11.47 5.12 -0.07
C ALA A 221 -11.68 5.27 -1.58
N MET A 222 -10.59 5.31 -2.35
CA MET A 222 -10.59 5.33 -3.81
C MET A 222 -11.38 4.16 -4.39
N ARG A 223 -11.17 2.95 -3.88
CA ARG A 223 -11.95 1.76 -4.28
C ARG A 223 -13.46 1.96 -4.08
N ARG A 224 -13.88 2.51 -2.93
CA ARG A 224 -15.31 2.83 -2.67
C ARG A 224 -15.86 3.89 -3.61
N ASP A 225 -15.06 4.92 -3.89
CA ASP A 225 -15.47 6.01 -4.80
C ASP A 225 -15.56 5.49 -6.24
N GLN A 226 -14.68 4.56 -6.62
CA GLN A 226 -14.73 3.86 -7.91
C GLN A 226 -16.01 3.04 -8.07
N GLU A 227 -16.41 2.22 -7.07
CA GLU A 227 -17.68 1.47 -7.12
C GLU A 227 -18.87 2.42 -7.29
N ALA A 228 -18.92 3.50 -6.50
CA ALA A 228 -20.01 4.47 -6.60
C ALA A 228 -20.01 5.22 -7.95
N ALA A 229 -18.85 5.47 -8.55
CA ALA A 229 -18.72 6.05 -9.87
C ALA A 229 -19.05 5.05 -10.99
N CYS A 230 -18.82 3.76 -10.77
CA CYS A 230 -19.26 2.67 -11.65
C CYS A 230 -20.79 2.58 -11.65
N ASP A 231 -21.40 2.50 -10.47
CA ASP A 231 -22.85 2.53 -10.27
C ASP A 231 -23.49 3.70 -11.02
N ALA A 232 -22.96 4.92 -10.81
CA ALA A 232 -23.44 6.13 -11.47
C ALA A 232 -23.40 6.03 -13.01
N ARG A 233 -22.39 5.37 -13.58
CA ARG A 233 -22.28 5.15 -15.04
C ARG A 233 -23.24 4.10 -15.56
N VAL A 234 -23.61 3.12 -14.74
CA VAL A 234 -24.61 2.11 -15.10
C VAL A 234 -26.00 2.72 -15.16
N ILE A 235 -26.35 3.57 -14.18
CA ILE A 235 -27.69 4.18 -14.08
C ILE A 235 -27.86 5.48 -14.85
N GLN A 236 -26.79 6.04 -15.43
CA GLN A 236 -26.85 7.29 -16.17
C GLN A 236 -27.87 7.20 -17.31
N GLY A 237 -28.85 8.10 -17.32
CA GLY A 237 -29.91 8.14 -18.34
C GLY A 237 -31.00 7.07 -18.18
N ARG A 238 -30.92 6.19 -17.17
CA ARG A 238 -31.95 5.18 -16.88
C ARG A 238 -33.10 5.73 -16.05
N GLY A 239 -34.30 5.22 -16.32
CA GLY A 239 -35.53 5.57 -15.59
C GLY A 239 -35.56 5.01 -14.15
N ARG A 240 -36.53 5.48 -13.34
CA ARG A 240 -36.66 5.06 -11.92
C ARG A 240 -36.80 3.55 -11.74
N GLU A 241 -37.55 2.89 -12.61
CA GLU A 241 -37.78 1.45 -12.55
C GLU A 241 -36.48 0.65 -12.78
N GLU A 242 -35.68 1.01 -13.78
CA GLU A 242 -34.39 0.37 -14.03
C GLU A 242 -33.39 0.64 -12.91
N ARG A 243 -33.39 1.85 -12.31
CA ARG A 243 -32.58 2.15 -11.13
C ARG A 243 -32.96 1.29 -9.94
N ALA A 244 -34.24 1.06 -9.72
CA ALA A 244 -34.74 0.18 -8.66
C ALA A 244 -34.37 -1.28 -8.91
N ALA A 245 -34.50 -1.76 -10.15
CA ALA A 245 -34.05 -3.10 -10.54
C ALA A 245 -32.54 -3.26 -10.31
N TYR A 246 -31.73 -2.26 -10.68
CA TYR A 246 -30.29 -2.27 -10.43
C TYR A 246 -29.93 -2.22 -8.94
N ALA A 247 -30.67 -1.45 -8.15
CA ALA A 247 -30.50 -1.43 -6.70
C ALA A 247 -30.80 -2.81 -6.08
N ALA A 248 -31.82 -3.52 -6.57
CA ALA A 248 -32.15 -4.87 -6.14
C ALA A 248 -31.04 -5.87 -6.52
N VAL A 249 -30.45 -5.74 -7.71
CA VAL A 249 -29.27 -6.51 -8.14
C VAL A 249 -28.10 -6.31 -7.16
N ILE A 250 -27.73 -5.06 -6.88
CA ILE A 250 -26.62 -4.75 -5.95
C ILE A 250 -26.90 -5.29 -4.54
N ALA A 251 -28.16 -5.26 -4.09
CA ALA A 251 -28.56 -5.76 -2.78
C ALA A 251 -28.67 -7.29 -2.71
N GLY A 252 -29.02 -7.94 -3.83
CA GLY A 252 -29.36 -9.36 -3.91
C GLY A 252 -28.20 -10.30 -4.22
N PHE A 253 -27.09 -9.81 -4.79
CA PHE A 253 -25.90 -10.65 -4.95
C PHE A 253 -25.32 -11.02 -3.58
N PRO A 254 -25.30 -12.32 -3.19
CA PRO A 254 -24.60 -12.75 -2.01
C PRO A 254 -23.17 -12.29 -2.15
N GLN A 255 -22.68 -11.55 -1.15
CA GLN A 255 -21.28 -11.19 -1.08
C GLN A 255 -20.50 -12.45 -0.75
N GLY A 256 -20.27 -13.27 -1.77
CA GLY A 256 -19.43 -14.45 -1.71
C GLY A 256 -18.08 -14.02 -1.16
N GLN A 257 -17.89 -14.31 0.12
CA GLN A 257 -16.59 -14.39 0.73
C GLN A 257 -15.76 -15.40 -0.07
N HIS A 258 -14.44 -15.28 0.00
CA HIS A 258 -13.44 -16.19 -0.60
C HIS A 258 -12.66 -15.74 -1.83
N PHE A 259 -12.53 -14.46 -2.18
CA PHE A 259 -11.32 -14.00 -2.92
C PHE A 259 -10.76 -12.65 -2.44
N ALA A 260 -10.94 -12.36 -1.15
CA ALA A 260 -10.33 -11.22 -0.46
C ALA A 260 -8.78 -11.32 -0.35
N LEU A 261 -8.19 -12.47 -0.69
CA LEU A 261 -6.74 -12.72 -0.63
C LEU A 261 -6.10 -13.01 -1.99
N THR A 262 -6.87 -13.18 -3.07
CA THR A 262 -6.30 -13.58 -4.38
C THR A 262 -6.39 -12.50 -5.44
N ALA A 263 -7.18 -11.44 -5.27
CA ALA A 263 -7.10 -10.28 -6.13
C ALA A 263 -6.21 -9.21 -5.47
N PRO A 264 -4.90 -9.16 -5.73
CA PRO A 264 -4.03 -8.13 -5.15
C PRO A 264 -4.41 -6.72 -5.57
N MET A 265 -5.27 -6.55 -6.57
CA MET A 265 -5.82 -5.25 -6.97
C MET A 265 -7.26 -5.01 -6.50
N ALA A 266 -7.94 -6.03 -5.97
CA ALA A 266 -9.24 -5.85 -5.35
C ALA A 266 -9.04 -5.89 -3.83
N CYS A 267 -8.83 -4.73 -3.21
CA CYS A 267 -9.18 -4.65 -1.80
C CYS A 267 -10.69 -4.88 -1.71
N PRO A 268 -11.17 -5.86 -0.93
CA PRO A 268 -12.59 -6.06 -0.77
C PRO A 268 -13.20 -4.76 -0.24
N VAL A 269 -14.07 -4.14 -1.03
CA VAL A 269 -14.98 -3.09 -0.55
C VAL A 269 -16.14 -3.80 0.14
N LEU A 270 -15.83 -4.64 1.13
CA LEU A 270 -16.81 -5.50 1.79
C LEU A 270 -17.05 -4.95 3.19
N GLY A 271 -18.24 -4.40 3.36
CA GLY A 271 -18.78 -3.92 4.62
C GLY A 271 -20.15 -3.33 4.37
N GLU A 272 -21.12 -3.62 5.23
CA GLU A 272 -22.52 -3.17 5.15
C GLU A 272 -22.64 -1.66 4.88
N LYS A 273 -21.75 -0.87 5.50
CA LYS A 273 -21.67 0.59 5.31
C LYS A 273 -21.37 1.02 3.87
N SER A 274 -20.76 0.15 3.06
CA SER A 274 -20.46 0.42 1.64
C SER A 274 -21.70 0.22 0.76
N ILE A 275 -22.52 -0.81 1.00
CA ILE A 275 -23.75 -1.07 0.25
C ILE A 275 -24.77 0.05 0.51
N ILE A 276 -24.98 0.41 1.78
CA ILE A 276 -25.87 1.51 2.15
C ILE A 276 -25.46 2.80 1.45
N HIS A 277 -24.15 3.05 1.35
CA HIS A 277 -23.64 4.22 0.65
C HIS A 277 -23.92 4.18 -0.85
N ARG A 278 -23.72 3.02 -1.50
CA ARG A 278 -24.03 2.81 -2.93
C ARG A 278 -25.52 2.99 -3.20
N LEU A 279 -26.39 2.29 -2.47
CA LEU A 279 -27.85 2.38 -2.59
C LEU A 279 -28.36 3.81 -2.40
N ARG A 280 -27.87 4.53 -1.38
CA ARG A 280 -28.22 5.94 -1.17
C ARG A 280 -27.77 6.85 -2.32
N ASN A 281 -26.72 6.47 -3.05
CA ASN A 281 -26.24 7.25 -4.17
C ASN A 281 -27.05 6.99 -5.45
N LEU A 282 -27.65 5.80 -5.60
CA LEU A 282 -28.53 5.45 -6.71
C LEU A 282 -29.86 6.22 -6.70
N THR A 283 -30.33 6.61 -5.52
CA THR A 283 -31.58 7.36 -5.34
C THR A 283 -31.45 8.85 -5.57
N ARG A 284 -30.23 9.35 -5.87
CA ARG A 284 -30.02 10.76 -6.18
C ARG A 284 -30.35 11.07 -7.63
N ASP A 285 -30.86 12.29 -7.84
CA ASP A 285 -31.06 12.83 -9.17
C ASP A 285 -29.72 13.09 -9.88
N ASP A 286 -29.78 13.10 -11.20
CA ASP A 286 -28.61 13.42 -12.01
C ASP A 286 -28.13 14.85 -11.72
N VAL A 287 -26.81 14.99 -11.64
CA VAL A 287 -26.17 16.28 -11.35
C VAL A 287 -26.36 17.20 -12.56
N SER A 288 -26.85 18.42 -12.31
CA SER A 288 -27.08 19.42 -13.37
C SER A 288 -25.78 19.84 -14.08
N ASP A 289 -25.90 20.26 -15.34
CA ASP A 289 -24.74 20.62 -16.15
C ASP A 289 -23.90 21.76 -15.56
N HIS A 290 -24.54 22.76 -14.95
CA HIS A 290 -23.83 23.83 -14.25
C HIS A 290 -22.96 23.30 -13.10
N ARG A 291 -23.49 22.38 -12.28
CA ARG A 291 -22.72 21.75 -11.20
C ARG A 291 -21.58 20.88 -11.74
N ARG A 292 -21.77 20.22 -12.89
CA ARG A 292 -20.72 19.47 -13.58
C ARG A 292 -19.58 20.39 -14.03
N TRP A 293 -19.90 21.53 -14.64
CA TRP A 293 -18.90 22.51 -15.06
C TRP A 293 -18.14 23.11 -13.86
N LEU A 294 -18.84 23.47 -12.78
CA LEU A 294 -18.19 23.92 -11.54
C LEU A 294 -17.25 22.86 -10.96
N ALA A 295 -17.67 21.60 -10.90
CA ALA A 295 -16.84 20.50 -10.40
C ALA A 295 -15.56 20.35 -11.23
N ARG A 296 -15.68 20.39 -12.57
CA ARG A 296 -14.53 20.35 -13.49
C ARG A 296 -13.60 21.54 -13.29
N GLY A 297 -14.16 22.74 -13.14
CA GLY A 297 -13.40 23.96 -12.85
C GLY A 297 -12.60 23.85 -11.55
N LEU A 298 -13.22 23.37 -10.47
CA LEU A 298 -12.55 23.20 -9.18
C LEU A 298 -11.45 22.13 -9.20
N ILE A 299 -11.71 20.98 -9.84
CA ILE A 299 -10.68 19.94 -10.01
C ILE A 299 -9.55 20.47 -10.89
N GLY A 300 -9.88 21.15 -11.99
CA GLY A 300 -8.90 21.79 -12.87
C GLY A 300 -8.05 22.82 -12.16
N ALA A 301 -8.65 23.68 -11.33
CA ALA A 301 -7.93 24.64 -10.50
C ALA A 301 -7.01 23.95 -9.48
N GLY A 302 -7.46 22.88 -8.85
CA GLY A 302 -6.62 22.06 -7.96
C GLY A 302 -5.41 21.45 -8.67
N VAL A 303 -5.59 20.96 -9.90
CA VAL A 303 -4.50 20.45 -10.74
C VAL A 303 -3.54 21.57 -11.15
N LEU A 304 -4.06 22.74 -11.54
CA LEU A 304 -3.25 23.91 -11.89
C LEU A 304 -2.47 24.47 -10.70
N ALA A 305 -2.94 24.25 -9.47
CA ALA A 305 -2.25 24.63 -8.24
C ALA A 305 -1.18 23.62 -7.79
N LEU A 306 -1.08 22.43 -8.40
CA LEU A 306 -0.08 21.41 -8.04
C LEU A 306 1.38 21.90 -8.09
N PRO A 307 1.79 22.75 -9.05
CA PRO A 307 3.15 23.33 -9.07
C PRO A 307 3.52 24.09 -7.80
N LEU A 308 2.54 24.61 -7.04
CA LEU A 308 2.79 25.25 -5.74
C LEU A 308 3.31 24.28 -4.67
N THR A 309 3.22 22.97 -4.93
CA THR A 309 3.74 21.91 -4.05
C THR A 309 5.00 21.24 -4.61
N ALA A 310 5.57 21.80 -5.69
CA ALA A 310 6.80 21.29 -6.29
C ALA A 310 8.03 21.72 -5.48
N SER A 311 9.03 20.85 -5.42
CA SER A 311 10.37 21.26 -4.98
C SER A 311 10.99 22.14 -6.06
N ILE A 312 11.39 23.35 -5.68
CA ILE A 312 12.07 24.31 -6.54
C ILE A 312 13.57 24.06 -6.45
N SER A 313 14.23 23.91 -7.59
CA SER A 313 15.69 23.86 -7.70
C SER A 313 16.17 24.97 -8.62
N TYR A 314 17.31 25.59 -8.31
CA TYR A 314 17.89 26.65 -9.13
C TYR A 314 19.05 26.12 -9.97
N ALA A 315 19.15 26.60 -11.21
CA ALA A 315 20.32 26.36 -12.03
C ALA A 315 21.57 26.98 -11.39
N ASP A 316 22.72 26.33 -11.56
CA ASP A 316 23.99 26.81 -11.03
C ASP A 316 24.50 28.01 -11.84
N ALA A 317 24.69 29.16 -11.18
CA ALA A 317 25.18 30.40 -11.79
C ALA A 317 26.68 30.36 -12.13
N SER A 318 27.41 29.33 -11.68
CA SER A 318 28.87 29.24 -11.76
C SER A 318 29.43 29.03 -13.18
N SER A 319 28.57 29.05 -14.22
CA SER A 319 28.97 28.89 -15.63
C SER A 319 29.29 30.19 -16.36
N VAL A 320 29.24 31.35 -15.68
CA VAL A 320 29.80 32.59 -16.24
C VAL A 320 31.32 32.55 -16.03
N PRO A 321 32.15 32.42 -17.08
CA PRO A 321 33.60 32.47 -16.92
C PRO A 321 33.97 33.80 -16.25
N PRO A 322 34.81 33.79 -15.19
CA PRO A 322 35.24 35.01 -14.54
C PRO A 322 35.85 35.92 -15.61
N VAL A 323 35.40 37.16 -15.68
CA VAL A 323 36.03 38.20 -16.49
C VAL A 323 37.52 38.19 -16.09
N PRO A 324 38.46 37.98 -17.03
CA PRO A 324 39.86 37.86 -16.67
C PRO A 324 40.29 39.11 -15.90
N ALA A 325 40.87 38.91 -14.72
CA ALA A 325 41.41 39.99 -13.90
C ALA A 325 42.44 40.78 -14.73
N ALA A 326 42.33 42.11 -14.69
CA ALA A 326 43.30 42.99 -15.36
C ALA A 326 44.73 42.65 -14.87
N PRO A 327 45.72 42.57 -15.77
CA PRO A 327 47.07 42.15 -15.41
C PRO A 327 47.67 43.10 -14.36
N LEU A 328 48.19 42.51 -13.29
CA LEU A 328 48.96 43.21 -12.26
C LEU A 328 50.26 43.77 -12.86
N ALA A 329 50.59 45.01 -12.51
CA ALA A 329 51.84 45.66 -12.89
C ALA A 329 53.06 44.93 -12.30
N PRO A 330 54.21 44.88 -13.00
CA PRO A 330 55.36 44.10 -12.57
C PRO A 330 56.04 44.65 -11.32
N ASP A 331 56.47 43.69 -10.50
CA ASP A 331 57.15 43.78 -9.20
C ASP A 331 58.45 44.61 -9.24
N LEU A 332 58.60 45.50 -8.25
CA LEU A 332 59.89 46.14 -7.94
C LEU A 332 60.55 45.41 -6.78
N GLN A 333 61.42 44.48 -7.15
CA GLN A 333 62.74 44.21 -6.55
C GLN A 333 62.86 44.35 -5.03
N SER A 334 62.94 43.21 -4.33
CA SER A 334 63.71 43.12 -3.08
C SER A 334 65.08 42.52 -3.38
N ALA A 335 66.09 43.27 -2.97
CA ALA A 335 67.50 43.14 -3.31
C ALA A 335 68.17 41.88 -2.75
N SER A 336 69.11 41.34 -3.53
CA SER A 336 70.06 40.30 -3.13
C SER A 336 71.35 40.93 -2.54
N VAL A 337 71.92 40.28 -1.52
CA VAL A 337 73.25 40.58 -0.95
C VAL A 337 74.03 39.24 -0.81
N PRO A 338 75.37 39.20 -1.03
CA PRO A 338 76.12 37.99 -1.43
C PRO A 338 76.88 37.24 -0.30
N ALA A 339 77.41 36.05 -0.66
CA ALA A 339 78.14 35.02 0.14
C ALA A 339 79.63 35.34 0.46
N ALA A 340 80.33 34.74 1.45
CA ALA A 340 81.08 33.43 1.46
C ALA A 340 82.29 33.52 2.49
N PRO A 341 83.22 32.54 2.79
CA PRO A 341 83.31 31.05 2.81
C PRO A 341 84.08 30.48 4.10
N PRO A 342 84.94 29.40 4.12
CA PRO A 342 84.64 28.00 4.56
C PRO A 342 85.61 27.29 5.60
N ALA A 343 85.21 26.07 6.07
CA ALA A 343 85.89 24.79 6.46
C ALA A 343 87.23 24.70 7.28
N PRO A 344 87.48 23.64 8.12
CA PRO A 344 87.97 22.32 7.62
C PRO A 344 87.52 21.04 8.41
N ALA A 345 87.98 19.86 7.97
CA ALA A 345 87.46 18.50 8.24
C ALA A 345 88.45 17.49 8.90
N ALA A 346 87.91 16.50 9.65
CA ALA A 346 88.14 15.02 9.72
C ALA A 346 89.57 14.38 9.87
N PRO A 347 89.77 13.04 10.12
CA PRO A 347 89.10 11.93 10.89
C PRO A 347 90.19 11.07 11.65
N PRO A 348 90.25 9.70 11.76
CA PRO A 348 89.28 8.56 11.79
C PRO A 348 89.53 7.52 12.94
N ALA A 349 88.72 6.44 13.00
CA ALA A 349 89.01 5.02 13.43
C ALA A 349 87.79 4.43 14.19
N SER A 350 87.37 3.16 14.15
CA SER A 350 87.62 1.95 13.36
C SER A 350 86.61 0.88 13.85
N MET A 351 86.12 0.00 12.96
CA MET A 351 85.41 -1.27 13.28
C MET A 351 86.40 -2.29 13.88
N PRO A 352 86.01 -3.28 14.73
CA PRO A 352 85.21 -4.46 14.29
C PRO A 352 84.30 -5.12 15.35
N GLY A 353 83.42 -6.03 14.89
CA GLY A 353 82.88 -7.12 15.72
C GLY A 353 81.41 -7.46 15.52
N GLU A 354 81.14 -8.49 14.73
CA GLU A 354 79.89 -9.26 14.66
C GLU A 354 79.85 -10.25 15.86
N PRO A 355 78.69 -10.47 16.51
CA PRO A 355 78.14 -11.84 16.46
C PRO A 355 76.60 -11.97 16.52
N ASP A 356 76.21 -13.13 16.01
CA ASP A 356 75.04 -13.98 16.27
C ASP A 356 73.63 -13.54 15.83
N THR A 357 73.19 -14.23 14.77
CA THR A 357 71.82 -14.35 14.29
C THR A 357 70.87 -14.90 15.37
N PRO A 358 69.74 -14.24 15.66
CA PRO A 358 68.70 -14.79 16.52
C PRO A 358 67.96 -15.95 15.81
N PRO A 359 67.38 -16.90 16.57
CA PRO A 359 66.64 -18.02 15.99
C PRO A 359 65.39 -17.52 15.22
N PRO A 360 64.98 -18.23 14.15
CA PRO A 360 63.82 -17.83 13.37
C PRO A 360 62.53 -17.89 14.21
N PRO A 361 61.59 -16.95 13.99
CA PRO A 361 60.34 -16.91 14.74
C PRO A 361 59.54 -18.21 14.52
N PRO A 362 58.87 -18.75 15.55
CA PRO A 362 58.02 -19.92 15.40
C PRO A 362 56.98 -19.66 14.30
N ALA A 363 56.82 -20.65 13.42
CA ALA A 363 55.81 -20.62 12.38
C ALA A 363 54.43 -20.72 13.05
N ILE A 364 53.46 -19.93 12.58
CA ILE A 364 52.06 -20.18 12.93
C ILE A 364 51.77 -21.60 12.43
N PRO A 365 51.38 -22.56 13.28
CA PRO A 365 51.17 -23.93 12.85
C PRO A 365 50.13 -23.94 11.72
N ALA A 366 50.46 -24.63 10.62
CA ALA A 366 49.58 -24.74 9.45
C ALA A 366 48.28 -25.53 9.74
N SER A 367 48.06 -25.97 10.98
CA SER A 367 46.84 -26.62 11.43
C SER A 367 45.67 -25.66 11.70
N TYR A 368 45.78 -24.37 11.36
CA TYR A 368 44.62 -23.46 11.29
C TYR A 368 43.80 -23.63 9.99
N GLY A 369 43.90 -24.79 9.33
CA GLY A 369 42.94 -25.26 8.35
C GLY A 369 41.76 -25.92 9.08
N PHE A 370 40.75 -25.12 9.43
CA PHE A 370 39.51 -25.64 9.98
C PHE A 370 38.65 -26.16 8.82
N ASP A 371 39.04 -27.31 8.25
CA ASP A 371 38.25 -28.08 7.27
C ASP A 371 37.09 -28.82 7.97
N GLY A 372 36.38 -28.12 8.85
CA GLY A 372 35.13 -28.61 9.40
C GLY A 372 34.07 -28.54 8.30
N ALA A 373 33.60 -29.69 7.82
CA ALA A 373 32.44 -29.74 6.94
C ALA A 373 31.24 -29.15 7.69
N PHE A 374 30.82 -27.94 7.31
CA PHE A 374 29.66 -27.23 7.88
C PHE A 374 28.31 -27.81 7.38
N GLU A 375 28.22 -29.14 7.26
CA GLU A 375 27.01 -29.82 6.79
C GLU A 375 25.91 -29.75 7.87
N GLY A 376 24.74 -29.24 7.49
CA GLY A 376 23.56 -29.15 8.36
C GLY A 376 23.28 -27.79 9.01
N LEU A 377 24.20 -26.82 8.89
CA LEU A 377 23.99 -25.45 9.37
C LEU A 377 23.35 -24.56 8.31
N ASP A 378 22.53 -23.59 8.74
CA ASP A 378 21.93 -22.61 7.83
C ASP A 378 22.99 -21.65 7.24
N GLN A 379 22.68 -21.08 6.08
CA GLN A 379 23.62 -20.26 5.30
C GLN A 379 24.10 -19.02 6.05
N GLN A 380 23.28 -18.45 6.94
CA GLN A 380 23.66 -17.27 7.73
C GLN A 380 24.63 -17.66 8.85
N THR A 381 24.34 -18.76 9.56
CA THR A 381 25.22 -19.29 10.61
C THR A 381 26.59 -19.69 10.04
N GLN A 382 26.62 -20.29 8.84
CA GLN A 382 27.88 -20.60 8.14
C GLN A 382 28.71 -19.34 7.84
N GLN A 383 28.07 -18.23 7.44
CA GLN A 383 28.77 -16.98 7.16
C GLN A 383 29.30 -16.31 8.44
N ASP A 384 28.54 -16.36 9.52
CA ASP A 384 28.93 -15.81 10.82
C ASP A 384 30.16 -16.53 11.39
N ILE A 385 30.20 -17.86 11.29
CA ILE A 385 31.35 -18.67 11.71
C ILE A 385 32.58 -18.35 10.82
N ARG A 386 32.43 -18.27 9.49
CA ARG A 386 33.54 -17.91 8.58
C ARG A 386 34.13 -16.54 8.92
N ARG A 387 33.29 -15.55 9.20
CA ARG A 387 33.74 -14.20 9.56
C ARG A 387 34.48 -14.19 10.91
N LEU A 388 34.01 -14.96 11.88
CA LEU A 388 34.66 -15.12 13.18
C LEU A 388 36.05 -15.76 13.05
N LEU A 389 36.18 -16.79 12.22
CA LEU A 389 37.46 -17.45 11.93
C LEU A 389 38.44 -16.49 11.26
N GLU A 390 38.00 -15.73 10.26
CA GLU A 390 38.86 -14.75 9.56
C GLU A 390 39.35 -13.64 10.48
N ASN A 391 38.49 -13.11 11.35
CA ASN A 391 38.85 -12.09 12.33
C ASN A 391 39.85 -12.62 13.37
N SER A 392 39.69 -13.88 13.79
CA SER A 392 40.62 -14.53 14.71
C SER A 392 42.00 -14.73 14.09
N ARG A 393 42.05 -15.09 12.80
CA ARG A 393 43.30 -15.19 12.03
C ARG A 393 44.04 -13.85 11.97
N LYS A 394 43.34 -12.76 11.61
CA LYS A 394 43.90 -11.40 11.61
C LYS A 394 44.42 -10.99 12.99
N SER A 395 43.72 -11.40 14.05
CA SER A 395 44.14 -11.13 15.44
C SER A 395 45.41 -11.89 15.83
N ALA A 396 45.55 -13.15 15.41
CA ALA A 396 46.76 -13.95 15.61
C ALA A 396 47.97 -13.38 14.85
N GLU A 397 47.76 -12.95 13.60
CA GLU A 397 48.81 -12.29 12.79
C GLU A 397 49.28 -10.97 13.43
N ALA A 398 48.36 -10.16 13.94
CA ALA A 398 48.68 -8.91 14.65
C ALA A 398 49.41 -9.15 15.99
N MET A 399 49.01 -10.19 16.74
CA MET A 399 49.68 -10.60 17.97
C MET A 399 51.13 -11.02 17.69
N ARG A 400 51.35 -11.85 16.66
CA ARG A 400 52.70 -12.26 16.22
C ARG A 400 53.58 -11.08 15.83
N ALA A 401 53.03 -10.10 15.10
CA ALA A 401 53.76 -8.89 14.70
C ALA A 401 54.11 -7.97 15.90
N THR A 402 53.39 -8.09 17.01
CA THR A 402 53.67 -7.34 18.24
C THR A 402 54.83 -7.95 19.00
N TYR A 403 54.85 -9.28 19.16
CA TYR A 403 55.98 -9.99 19.77
C TYR A 403 57.26 -9.89 18.92
N ALA A 404 57.15 -9.92 17.58
CA ALA A 404 58.29 -9.78 16.69
C ALA A 404 59.00 -8.41 16.75
N ARG A 405 58.33 -7.35 17.25
CA ARG A 405 58.93 -6.00 17.36
C ARG A 405 59.89 -5.85 18.55
N ASN A 406 59.79 -6.70 19.57
CA ASN A 406 60.58 -6.58 20.79
C ASN A 406 61.84 -7.45 20.80
N GLY A 407 62.02 -8.31 19.78
CA GLY A 407 63.16 -9.23 19.65
C GLY A 407 62.94 -10.53 20.44
N TRP A 408 62.83 -11.65 19.73
CA TRP A 408 62.45 -12.95 20.30
C TRP A 408 63.46 -13.45 21.34
N SER A 409 63.03 -13.54 22.59
CA SER A 409 63.68 -14.36 23.63
C SER A 409 62.91 -15.69 23.82
N GLU A 410 63.55 -16.69 24.44
CA GLU A 410 62.87 -17.97 24.77
C GLU A 410 61.62 -17.76 25.64
N ASP A 411 61.68 -16.84 26.62
CA ASP A 411 60.55 -16.51 27.49
C ASP A 411 59.38 -15.87 26.73
N GLU A 412 59.67 -15.06 25.70
CA GLU A 412 58.64 -14.44 24.86
C GLU A 412 57.98 -15.43 23.91
N ALA A 413 58.73 -16.42 23.41
CA ALA A 413 58.18 -17.49 22.58
C ALA A 413 57.20 -18.38 23.39
N GLU A 414 57.58 -18.77 24.61
CA GLU A 414 56.71 -19.56 25.50
C GLU A 414 55.45 -18.77 25.90
N LYS A 415 55.57 -17.45 26.11
CA LYS A 415 54.43 -16.58 26.37
C LYS A 415 53.48 -16.47 25.17
N PHE A 416 54.02 -16.34 23.96
CA PHE A 416 53.23 -16.29 22.73
C PHE A 416 52.44 -17.59 22.51
N GLU A 417 53.04 -18.75 22.76
CA GLU A 417 52.34 -20.05 22.67
C GLU A 417 51.17 -20.14 23.66
N ARG A 418 51.37 -19.74 24.92
CA ARG A 418 50.29 -19.69 25.93
C ARG A 418 49.15 -18.74 25.52
N ASP A 419 49.48 -17.56 24.99
CA ASP A 419 48.47 -16.60 24.52
C ASP A 419 47.66 -17.15 23.33
N MET A 420 48.33 -17.87 22.41
CA MET A 420 47.70 -18.53 21.27
C MET A 420 46.75 -19.66 21.70
N GLU A 421 47.13 -20.48 22.69
CA GLU A 421 46.24 -21.49 23.26
C GLU A 421 44.98 -20.88 23.89
N VAL A 422 45.12 -19.78 24.63
CA VAL A 422 43.99 -19.07 25.23
C VAL A 422 43.08 -18.47 24.15
N MET A 423 43.66 -17.92 23.08
CA MET A 423 42.90 -17.42 21.93
C MET A 423 42.10 -18.54 21.26
N GLN A 424 42.71 -19.72 21.08
CA GLN A 424 42.06 -20.88 20.48
C GLN A 424 40.88 -21.38 21.31
N ARG A 425 41.06 -21.55 22.63
CA ARG A 425 39.95 -21.95 23.53
C ARG A 425 38.79 -20.97 23.51
N ARG A 426 39.07 -19.67 23.39
CA ARG A 426 38.03 -18.62 23.26
C ARG A 426 37.30 -18.67 21.92
N LEU A 427 37.99 -19.04 20.86
CA LEU A 427 37.40 -19.19 19.53
C LEU A 427 36.46 -20.40 19.50
N ASP A 428 36.92 -21.55 19.98
CA ASP A 428 36.12 -22.79 20.06
C ASP A 428 34.83 -22.56 20.86
N ALA A 429 34.93 -21.90 22.02
CA ALA A 429 33.77 -21.56 22.84
C ALA A 429 32.77 -20.61 22.13
N LYS A 430 33.25 -19.72 21.26
CA LYS A 430 32.38 -18.82 20.48
C LYS A 430 31.68 -19.54 19.33
N VAL A 431 32.38 -20.46 18.66
CA VAL A 431 31.79 -21.31 17.61
C VAL A 431 30.69 -22.18 18.21
N GLU A 432 30.98 -22.89 19.31
CA GLU A 432 30.00 -23.73 20.03
C GLU A 432 28.81 -22.92 20.56
N PHE A 433 29.00 -21.64 20.88
CA PHE A 433 27.90 -20.74 21.27
C PHE A 433 27.00 -20.37 20.08
N ILE A 434 27.59 -20.11 18.91
CA ILE A 434 26.86 -19.78 17.68
C ILE A 434 26.02 -20.99 17.23
N GLU A 435 26.60 -22.19 17.23
CA GLU A 435 25.92 -23.44 16.89
C GLU A 435 24.73 -23.73 17.82
N ARG A 436 24.94 -23.67 19.15
CA ARG A 436 23.85 -23.85 20.12
C ARG A 436 22.73 -22.81 19.99
N ARG A 437 23.07 -21.60 19.52
CA ARG A 437 22.08 -20.54 19.26
C ARG A 437 21.26 -20.84 18.01
N SER A 438 21.89 -21.33 16.94
CA SER A 438 21.17 -21.69 15.70
C SER A 438 20.23 -22.87 15.92
N GLU A 439 20.66 -23.90 16.66
CA GLU A 439 19.82 -25.06 17.01
C GLU A 439 18.57 -24.62 17.78
N ARG A 440 18.72 -23.82 18.85
CA ARG A 440 17.58 -23.29 19.63
C ARG A 440 16.67 -22.39 18.81
N ALA A 441 17.18 -21.71 17.79
CA ALA A 441 16.37 -20.89 16.90
C ALA A 441 15.54 -21.78 15.94
N ALA A 442 16.13 -22.85 15.42
CA ALA A 442 15.45 -23.84 14.58
C ALA A 442 14.33 -24.55 15.35
N GLU A 443 14.59 -25.04 16.57
CA GLU A 443 13.57 -25.65 17.43
C GLU A 443 12.38 -24.71 17.70
N ARG A 444 12.65 -23.42 17.93
CA ARG A 444 11.59 -22.42 18.15
C ARG A 444 10.78 -22.15 16.89
N ALA A 445 11.42 -22.14 15.72
CA ALA A 445 10.75 -21.94 14.44
C ALA A 445 9.84 -23.13 14.11
N GLU A 446 10.30 -24.35 14.36
CA GLU A 446 9.52 -25.58 14.18
C GLU A 446 8.30 -25.60 15.11
N ALA A 447 8.49 -25.33 16.41
CA ALA A 447 7.39 -25.24 17.37
C ALA A 447 6.38 -24.12 17.04
N GLN A 448 6.82 -23.03 16.41
CA GLN A 448 5.93 -21.97 15.91
C GLN A 448 5.14 -22.41 14.68
N ALA A 449 5.78 -23.14 13.76
CA ALA A 449 5.12 -23.68 12.56
C ALA A 449 4.04 -24.70 12.93
N GLU A 450 4.32 -25.60 13.87
CA GLU A 450 3.36 -26.60 14.36
C GLU A 450 2.12 -25.92 14.99
N ARG A 451 2.33 -24.93 15.88
CA ARG A 451 1.23 -24.14 16.47
C ARG A 451 0.45 -23.32 15.42
N ALA A 452 1.10 -22.89 14.35
CA ALA A 452 0.44 -22.16 13.27
C ALA A 452 -0.43 -23.09 12.43
N MET A 453 0.04 -24.32 12.16
CA MET A 453 -0.73 -25.36 11.49
C MET A 453 -1.96 -25.78 12.31
N GLU A 454 -1.79 -26.04 13.62
CA GLU A 454 -2.90 -26.41 14.50
C GLU A 454 -3.98 -25.31 14.56
N ARG A 455 -3.57 -24.04 14.59
CA ARG A 455 -4.50 -22.89 14.52
C ARG A 455 -5.21 -22.78 13.17
N ALA A 456 -4.53 -23.13 12.08
CA ALA A 456 -5.11 -23.12 10.74
C ALA A 456 -6.17 -24.22 10.60
N GLU A 457 -5.89 -25.42 11.12
CA GLU A 457 -6.82 -26.55 11.16
C GLU A 457 -8.06 -26.23 12.01
N GLN A 458 -7.88 -25.72 13.24
CA GLN A 458 -9.00 -25.26 14.07
C GLN A 458 -9.81 -24.13 13.43
N ALA A 459 -9.16 -23.25 12.65
CA ALA A 459 -9.85 -22.19 11.92
C ALA A 459 -10.67 -22.76 10.75
N GLN A 460 -10.16 -23.79 10.08
CA GLN A 460 -10.86 -24.51 9.03
C GLN A 460 -12.08 -25.26 9.58
N GLU A 461 -11.94 -26.03 10.65
CA GLU A 461 -13.08 -26.73 11.29
C GLU A 461 -14.17 -25.74 11.73
N ARG A 462 -13.78 -24.59 12.31
CA ARG A 462 -14.74 -23.52 12.68
C ARG A 462 -15.41 -22.89 11.47
N ALA A 463 -14.72 -22.79 10.33
CA ALA A 463 -15.29 -22.28 9.10
C ALA A 463 -16.30 -23.28 8.52
N GLU A 464 -15.98 -24.57 8.50
CA GLU A 464 -16.86 -25.65 8.05
C GLU A 464 -18.12 -25.75 8.94
N ALA A 465 -17.97 -25.68 10.26
CA ALA A 465 -19.12 -25.64 11.18
C ALA A 465 -20.03 -24.42 10.96
N ARG A 466 -19.44 -23.24 10.66
CA ARG A 466 -20.20 -22.03 10.30
C ARG A 466 -20.89 -22.17 8.95
N GLN A 467 -20.26 -22.82 7.98
CA GLN A 467 -20.86 -23.09 6.68
C GLN A 467 -22.02 -24.07 6.80
N ALA A 468 -21.89 -25.14 7.58
CA ALA A 468 -22.96 -26.10 7.83
C ALA A 468 -24.17 -25.44 8.52
N THR A 469 -23.94 -24.57 9.51
CA THR A 469 -25.02 -23.81 10.18
C THR A 469 -25.65 -22.74 9.28
N ALA A 470 -24.87 -22.09 8.42
CA ALA A 470 -25.38 -21.16 7.41
C ALA A 470 -26.19 -21.86 6.32
N PHE A 471 -25.76 -23.04 5.87
CA PHE A 471 -26.49 -23.86 4.91
C PHE A 471 -27.80 -24.38 5.51
N ALA A 472 -27.78 -24.86 6.76
CA ALA A 472 -28.99 -25.29 7.47
C ALA A 472 -30.00 -24.13 7.64
N SER A 473 -29.53 -22.92 7.98
CA SER A 473 -30.42 -21.76 8.10
C SER A 473 -30.94 -21.24 6.74
N ALA A 474 -30.11 -21.28 5.69
CA ALA A 474 -30.54 -20.94 4.34
C ALA A 474 -31.54 -21.97 3.76
N SER A 475 -31.32 -23.26 4.03
CA SER A 475 -32.25 -24.33 3.63
C SER A 475 -33.58 -24.21 4.37
N ALA A 476 -33.56 -23.89 5.67
CA ALA A 476 -34.76 -23.60 6.45
C ALA A 476 -35.50 -22.34 5.95
N ALA A 477 -34.78 -21.30 5.53
CA ALA A 477 -35.37 -20.10 4.92
C ALA A 477 -35.98 -20.40 3.54
N SER A 478 -35.39 -21.29 2.74
CA SER A 478 -35.90 -21.69 1.42
C SER A 478 -37.12 -22.61 1.47
N ALA A 479 -37.36 -23.29 2.60
CA ALA A 479 -38.55 -24.14 2.80
C ALA A 479 -39.85 -23.34 3.03
N HIS A 480 -39.77 -22.01 3.15
CA HIS A 480 -40.94 -21.13 3.32
C HIS A 480 -41.45 -20.66 1.95
N SER A 481 -42.23 -21.51 1.27
CA SER A 481 -42.97 -21.09 0.06
C SER A 481 -44.24 -20.35 0.45
N VAL A 482 -44.33 -19.05 0.09
CA VAL A 482 -45.54 -18.25 0.29
C VAL A 482 -46.49 -18.53 -0.87
N SER A 483 -47.59 -19.25 -0.62
CA SER A 483 -48.65 -19.49 -1.61
C SER A 483 -49.83 -18.54 -1.39
N VAL A 484 -50.15 -17.72 -2.39
CA VAL A 484 -51.32 -16.82 -2.35
C VAL A 484 -52.56 -17.59 -2.84
N SER A 485 -53.47 -17.92 -1.93
CA SER A 485 -54.77 -18.57 -2.25
C SER A 485 -55.86 -17.53 -2.55
N ARG A 486 -56.68 -17.78 -3.58
CA ARG A 486 -57.81 -16.92 -3.97
C ARG A 486 -59.16 -17.29 -3.33
N ASN A 487 -59.28 -18.46 -2.72
CA ASN A 487 -60.52 -18.90 -2.08
C ASN A 487 -60.38 -18.85 -0.56
N CYS A 488 -60.99 -17.85 0.07
CA CYS A 488 -61.08 -17.74 1.52
C CYS A 488 -62.54 -17.86 1.96
N SER A 489 -62.83 -18.82 2.84
CA SER A 489 -64.13 -18.94 3.52
C SER A 489 -64.05 -18.20 4.86
N GLY A 490 -64.29 -16.89 4.86
CA GLY A 490 -64.31 -16.12 6.11
C GLY A 490 -64.72 -14.67 5.89
N GLN A 491 -65.73 -14.23 6.65
CA GLN A 491 -66.18 -12.84 6.67
C GLN A 491 -65.14 -11.92 7.33
N GLY A 492 -64.72 -10.88 6.61
CA GLY A 492 -64.42 -9.57 7.19
C GLY A 492 -62.99 -9.26 7.61
N ASP A 493 -62.20 -10.23 8.08
CA ASP A 493 -60.82 -9.95 8.53
C ASP A 493 -59.78 -10.43 7.52
N SER A 494 -58.70 -9.65 7.35
CA SER A 494 -57.49 -10.06 6.63
C SER A 494 -56.78 -11.16 7.41
N VAL A 495 -57.38 -12.35 7.46
CA VAL A 495 -56.86 -13.49 8.21
C VAL A 495 -55.66 -14.04 7.46
N VAL A 496 -54.46 -13.77 8.00
CA VAL A 496 -53.27 -14.57 7.73
C VAL A 496 -53.49 -15.90 8.43
N GLN A 497 -53.96 -16.91 7.71
CA GLN A 497 -54.06 -18.25 8.27
C GLN A 497 -52.72 -18.96 8.04
N THR A 498 -52.05 -19.29 9.14
CA THR A 498 -50.83 -20.08 9.17
C THR A 498 -51.21 -21.54 9.38
N SER A 499 -51.28 -22.33 8.32
CA SER A 499 -51.42 -23.78 8.43
C SER A 499 -50.09 -24.45 8.08
N ILE A 500 -49.66 -25.36 8.95
CA ILE A 500 -48.50 -26.22 8.74
C ILE A 500 -49.07 -27.51 8.15
N VAL A 501 -48.82 -27.76 6.88
CA VAL A 501 -49.04 -29.06 6.25
C VAL A 501 -47.71 -29.46 5.63
N ASP A 502 -47.18 -30.61 6.05
CA ASP A 502 -45.95 -31.23 5.56
C ASP A 502 -44.70 -30.32 5.52
N GLY A 503 -44.31 -29.80 6.69
CA GLY A 503 -42.97 -29.22 6.90
C GLY A 503 -42.75 -27.81 6.33
N GLY A 504 -43.78 -27.17 5.78
CA GLY A 504 -43.77 -25.77 5.35
C GLY A 504 -44.81 -24.92 6.07
N THR A 505 -44.46 -23.67 6.37
CA THR A 505 -45.39 -22.65 6.89
C THR A 505 -46.10 -21.98 5.70
N ALA A 506 -47.37 -22.32 5.43
CA ALA A 506 -48.14 -21.64 4.39
C ALA A 506 -48.79 -20.37 4.95
N ILE A 507 -48.38 -19.20 4.47
CA ILE A 507 -49.02 -17.91 4.76
C ILE A 507 -50.04 -17.64 3.63
N SER A 508 -51.33 -17.83 3.92
CA SER A 508 -52.40 -17.48 2.98
C SER A 508 -52.84 -16.03 3.19
N ILE A 509 -52.71 -15.19 2.16
CA ILE A 509 -53.19 -13.79 2.15
C ILE A 509 -54.45 -13.72 1.31
N CYS A 510 -55.59 -13.38 1.91
CA CYS A 510 -56.85 -13.25 1.19
C CYS A 510 -56.87 -11.97 0.33
N GLN A 511 -56.95 -12.14 -0.99
CA GLN A 511 -56.95 -11.05 -1.95
C GLN A 511 -58.13 -10.08 -1.75
N SER A 512 -59.32 -10.58 -1.40
CA SER A 512 -60.53 -9.77 -1.16
C SER A 512 -60.38 -8.85 0.08
N GLY A 513 -59.80 -9.35 1.17
CA GLY A 513 -59.53 -8.55 2.38
C GLY A 513 -58.49 -7.46 2.14
N ALA A 514 -57.41 -7.77 1.40
CA ALA A 514 -56.38 -6.80 1.04
C ALA A 514 -56.92 -5.68 0.13
N MET A 515 -57.80 -6.03 -0.84
CA MET A 515 -58.46 -5.04 -1.70
C MET A 515 -59.46 -4.17 -0.92
N ALA A 516 -60.19 -4.74 0.06
CA ALA A 516 -61.07 -3.96 0.93
C ALA A 516 -60.31 -2.92 1.76
N THR A 517 -59.16 -3.29 2.34
CA THR A 517 -58.27 -2.35 3.07
C THR A 517 -57.69 -1.27 2.14
N ALA A 518 -57.34 -1.63 0.90
CA ALA A 518 -56.86 -0.67 -0.10
C ALA A 518 -57.95 0.37 -0.46
N VAL A 519 -59.20 -0.08 -0.63
CA VAL A 519 -60.37 0.80 -0.87
C VAL A 519 -60.60 1.73 0.32
N GLU A 520 -60.45 1.25 1.55
CA GLU A 520 -60.59 2.07 2.77
C GLU A 520 -59.47 3.12 2.90
N GLY A 521 -58.23 2.75 2.56
CA GLY A 521 -57.11 3.68 2.49
C GLY A 521 -57.32 4.80 1.45
N LEU A 522 -57.86 4.45 0.27
CA LEU A 522 -58.21 5.44 -0.76
C LEU A 522 -59.35 6.37 -0.34
N LYS A 523 -60.37 5.86 0.36
CA LYS A 523 -61.44 6.69 0.95
C LYS A 523 -60.89 7.69 1.97
N THR A 524 -59.92 7.28 2.77
CA THR A 524 -59.24 8.15 3.75
C THR A 524 -58.39 9.22 3.05
N ALA A 525 -57.61 8.83 2.04
CA ALA A 525 -56.82 9.75 1.23
C ALA A 525 -57.70 10.79 0.51
N ARG A 526 -58.86 10.36 0.00
CA ARG A 526 -59.87 11.23 -0.60
C ARG A 526 -60.37 12.29 0.39
N GLN A 527 -60.70 11.90 1.62
CA GLN A 527 -61.17 12.83 2.66
C GLN A 527 -60.08 13.85 3.05
N SER A 528 -58.82 13.41 3.15
CA SER A 528 -57.68 14.30 3.43
C SER A 528 -57.45 15.33 2.32
N ILE A 529 -57.54 14.91 1.05
CA ILE A 529 -57.38 15.81 -0.10
C ILE A 529 -58.59 16.76 -0.25
N ALA A 530 -59.81 16.28 0.05
CA ALA A 530 -61.01 17.11 0.02
C ALA A 530 -60.99 18.21 1.08
N SER A 531 -60.44 17.93 2.26
CA SER A 531 -60.35 18.89 3.37
C SER A 531 -59.15 19.84 3.27
N ASN A 532 -58.13 19.51 2.46
CA ASN A 532 -56.94 20.34 2.32
C ASN A 532 -57.18 21.59 1.43
N ARG A 533 -57.20 22.76 2.07
CA ARG A 533 -57.40 24.07 1.41
C ARG A 533 -56.15 24.62 0.72
N ASN A 534 -54.96 24.06 0.98
CA ASN A 534 -53.70 24.53 0.40
C ASN A 534 -53.48 24.02 -1.03
N ILE A 535 -54.30 23.08 -1.51
CA ILE A 535 -54.26 22.59 -2.89
C ILE A 535 -55.16 23.49 -3.76
N PRO A 536 -54.66 24.01 -4.90
CA PRO A 536 -55.46 24.79 -5.85
C PRO A 536 -56.74 24.06 -6.27
N ALA A 537 -57.86 24.79 -6.41
CA ALA A 537 -59.18 24.19 -6.62
C ALA A 537 -59.32 23.36 -7.92
N SER A 538 -58.51 23.64 -8.94
CA SER A 538 -58.43 22.85 -10.18
C SER A 538 -57.71 21.52 -9.95
N GLU A 539 -56.57 21.53 -9.27
CA GLU A 539 -55.77 20.34 -8.95
C GLU A 539 -56.46 19.44 -7.94
N ARG A 540 -57.10 20.01 -6.92
CA ARG A 540 -57.90 19.25 -5.94
C ARG A 540 -59.05 18.50 -6.61
N ARG A 541 -59.75 19.12 -7.57
CA ARG A 541 -60.83 18.46 -8.33
C ARG A 541 -60.30 17.30 -9.16
N LYS A 542 -59.16 17.47 -9.84
CA LYS A 542 -58.54 16.42 -10.65
C LYS A 542 -58.03 15.25 -9.80
N ALA A 543 -57.43 15.53 -8.63
CA ALA A 543 -56.98 14.51 -7.70
C ALA A 543 -58.16 13.71 -7.11
N LEU A 544 -59.25 14.38 -6.75
CA LEU A 544 -60.46 13.72 -6.25
C LEU A 544 -61.13 12.84 -7.32
N SER A 545 -61.21 13.30 -8.58
CA SER A 545 -61.79 12.48 -9.66
C SER A 545 -60.97 11.23 -9.95
N GLU A 546 -59.64 11.31 -9.84
CA GLU A 546 -58.77 10.15 -10.06
C GLU A 546 -58.90 9.13 -8.92
N ILE A 547 -58.95 9.60 -7.68
CA ILE A 547 -59.17 8.73 -6.51
C ILE A 547 -60.55 8.08 -6.57
N ASP A 548 -61.58 8.83 -6.97
CA ASP A 548 -62.93 8.28 -7.15
C ASP A 548 -62.97 7.18 -8.21
N ARG A 549 -62.23 7.36 -9.32
CA ARG A 549 -62.09 6.32 -10.35
C ARG A 549 -61.41 5.06 -9.81
N GLN A 550 -60.32 5.21 -9.08
CA GLN A 550 -59.57 4.09 -8.49
C GLN A 550 -60.40 3.33 -7.43
N ILE A 551 -61.19 4.05 -6.62
CA ILE A 551 -62.12 3.42 -5.67
C ILE A 551 -63.16 2.57 -6.42
N ILE A 552 -63.72 3.08 -7.52
CA ILE A 552 -64.70 2.34 -8.33
C ILE A 552 -64.07 1.09 -8.96
N GLU A 553 -62.87 1.21 -9.54
CA GLU A 553 -62.17 0.08 -10.15
C GLU A 553 -61.85 -1.02 -9.12
N LEU A 554 -61.25 -0.66 -7.99
CA LEU A 554 -60.89 -1.63 -6.95
C LEU A 554 -62.12 -2.23 -6.25
N SER A 555 -63.22 -1.48 -6.14
CA SER A 555 -64.47 -2.00 -5.57
C SER A 555 -65.17 -3.05 -6.44
N LYS A 556 -64.79 -3.21 -7.71
CA LYS A 556 -65.27 -4.31 -8.56
C LYS A 556 -64.51 -5.62 -8.32
N GLU A 557 -63.35 -5.54 -7.67
CA GLU A 557 -62.46 -6.68 -7.38
C GLU A 557 -62.54 -7.16 -5.92
N VAL A 558 -63.26 -6.41 -5.07
CA VAL A 558 -63.70 -6.81 -3.72
C VAL A 558 -65.03 -7.56 -3.83
#